data_AF-A0A2E4P6Z9-F1
#
_entry.id   AF-A0A2E4P6Z9-F1
#
_cell.length_a   1.000
_cell.length_b   1.000
_cell.length_c   1.000
_cell.angle_alpha   90.00
_cell.angle_beta   90.00
_cell.angle_gamma   90.00
#
_symmetry.space_group_name_H-M   'P 1'
#
loop_
_entity.id
_entity.type
_entity.pdbx_description
1 polymer ?
#
loop_
_entity_poly.entity_id
_entity_poly.type
_entity_poly.pdbx_seq_one_letter_code
_entity_poly.pdbx_strand_id
1 'polypeptide(L)'
;MKVVLLILFISFSVFSNAQQNHLKAYRLVNPHTDGPCSVKTYVQYEETDFFFTFVTADSDDQELIGRLLEVKKQSKKWNSRPFRCEDSFSSDEIPDMFVISGAVTDTIFTNVDNREIIFPDESRAYYDEENMLESAFTGIVKEFFDYDFKKSIWALFLPEKDSISIDNIFYKEKPIANSLKYFKRDLEGFKLISTDSVYGGIEKLYTCKKDTISISERDFTIMINDLKSDWVVDNTRVGMSESELFIKYPVSTKIKLFSKTKFEDIKREYFYWLGVANTDIHIVFKIKDNIIDSIMLSFNDEILSD
;
A
#
# COMPACT_ATOMS: atom_id res chain seq x y z
N MET A 1 36.72 30.93 -51.25
CA MET A 1 36.65 29.88 -50.22
C MET A 1 36.33 30.55 -48.89
N LYS A 2 35.44 29.96 -48.06
CA LYS A 2 34.82 30.52 -46.84
C LYS A 2 33.50 31.26 -47.13
N VAL A 3 32.39 30.53 -47.27
CA VAL A 3 31.02 30.78 -46.71
C VAL A 3 30.08 29.68 -47.25
N VAL A 4 30.45 28.39 -47.12
CA VAL A 4 29.55 27.26 -47.49
C VAL A 4 29.51 26.18 -46.40
N LEU A 5 30.36 26.26 -45.37
CA LEU A 5 30.46 25.22 -44.34
C LEU A 5 29.67 25.49 -43.05
N LEU A 6 28.83 26.54 -42.99
CA LEU A 6 28.11 26.93 -41.76
C LEU A 6 26.60 26.60 -41.78
N ILE A 7 26.08 26.02 -42.87
CA ILE A 7 24.64 25.66 -42.98
C ILE A 7 24.41 24.16 -42.71
N LEU A 8 25.48 23.35 -42.59
CA LEU A 8 25.38 21.91 -42.33
C LEU A 8 25.45 21.52 -40.83
N PHE A 9 25.63 22.47 -39.91
CA PHE A 9 25.72 22.19 -38.47
C PHE A 9 24.49 22.62 -37.65
N ILE A 10 23.47 23.22 -38.27
CA ILE A 10 22.25 23.68 -37.56
C ILE A 10 21.04 22.74 -37.81
N SER A 11 21.14 21.80 -38.75
CA SER A 11 20.08 20.85 -39.07
C SER A 11 20.08 19.56 -38.25
N PHE A 12 20.99 19.40 -37.27
CA PHE A 12 21.04 18.22 -36.38
C PHE A 12 20.71 18.51 -34.91
N SER A 13 20.20 19.71 -34.59
CA SER A 13 19.85 20.08 -33.21
C SER A 13 18.36 20.02 -32.89
N VAL A 14 17.54 19.41 -33.76
CA VAL A 14 16.20 18.94 -33.37
C VAL A 14 16.32 17.47 -32.99
N PHE A 15 17.15 17.18 -31.97
CA PHE A 15 16.82 16.07 -31.10
C PHE A 15 15.61 16.52 -30.31
N SER A 16 14.44 16.34 -30.93
CA SER A 16 13.20 16.17 -30.20
C SER A 16 13.55 15.25 -29.04
N ASN A 17 13.45 15.73 -27.81
CA ASN A 17 13.36 14.85 -26.66
C ASN A 17 12.08 14.04 -26.90
N ALA A 18 12.19 12.96 -27.68
CA ALA A 18 11.12 12.02 -27.89
C ALA A 18 10.76 11.57 -26.49
N GLN A 19 9.57 11.98 -26.05
CA GLN A 19 9.10 11.68 -24.71
C GLN A 19 9.12 10.17 -24.57
N GLN A 20 10.07 9.66 -23.80
CA GLN A 20 10.22 8.22 -23.59
C GLN A 20 8.90 7.69 -23.00
N ASN A 21 8.53 6.49 -23.41
CA ASN A 21 7.29 5.92 -22.90
C ASN A 21 7.48 5.53 -21.43
N HIS A 22 6.44 5.70 -20.63
CA HIS A 22 6.40 5.32 -19.22
C HIS A 22 5.23 4.38 -19.01
N LEU A 23 5.45 3.31 -18.25
CA LEU A 23 4.46 2.31 -17.88
C LEU A 23 4.13 2.43 -16.40
N LYS A 24 2.83 2.52 -16.09
CA LYS A 24 2.32 2.33 -14.74
C LYS A 24 1.37 1.14 -14.72
N ALA A 25 1.76 0.08 -14.02
CA ALA A 25 0.94 -1.10 -13.76
C ALA A 25 0.08 -0.87 -12.52
N TYR A 26 -1.13 -1.39 -12.52
CA TYR A 26 -2.10 -1.37 -11.44
C TYR A 26 -2.61 -2.78 -11.22
N ARG A 27 -2.78 -3.16 -9.95
CA ARG A 27 -3.39 -4.42 -9.53
C ARG A 27 -4.38 -4.16 -8.41
N LEU A 28 -5.60 -4.64 -8.57
CA LEU A 28 -6.59 -4.74 -7.51
C LEU A 28 -6.19 -5.89 -6.59
N VAL A 29 -5.98 -5.58 -5.31
CA VAL A 29 -5.47 -6.55 -4.30
C VAL A 29 -6.53 -6.92 -3.26
N ASN A 30 -7.57 -6.10 -3.11
CA ASN A 30 -8.73 -6.37 -2.27
C ASN A 30 -10.03 -6.00 -2.99
N PRO A 31 -10.57 -6.88 -3.85
CA PRO A 31 -11.88 -6.65 -4.46
C PRO A 31 -12.96 -6.76 -3.38
N HIS A 32 -13.75 -5.69 -3.20
CA HIS A 32 -15.02 -5.83 -2.47
C HIS A 32 -15.97 -6.68 -3.32
N THR A 33 -16.70 -7.60 -2.70
CA THR A 33 -17.63 -8.52 -3.38
C THR A 33 -18.71 -7.82 -4.21
N ASP A 34 -18.96 -6.54 -3.90
CA ASP A 34 -19.99 -5.69 -4.48
C ASP A 34 -19.36 -4.45 -5.16
N GLY A 35 -18.04 -4.43 -5.30
CA GLY A 35 -17.31 -3.29 -5.83
C GLY A 35 -17.30 -3.23 -7.36
N PRO A 36 -16.80 -2.12 -7.95
CA PRO A 36 -16.69 -1.99 -9.39
C PRO A 36 -15.93 -3.15 -10.03
N CYS A 37 -16.38 -3.58 -11.20
CA CYS A 37 -15.77 -4.69 -11.93
C CYS A 37 -14.38 -4.37 -12.52
N SER A 38 -13.89 -3.12 -12.45
CA SER A 38 -12.60 -2.73 -13.01
C SER A 38 -11.75 -1.91 -12.06
N VAL A 39 -10.45 -2.23 -11.97
CA VAL A 39 -9.43 -1.45 -11.25
C VAL A 39 -9.42 0.02 -11.69
N LYS A 40 -9.73 0.31 -12.95
CA LYS A 40 -9.84 1.68 -13.47
C LYS A 40 -10.81 2.52 -12.65
N THR A 41 -11.95 1.95 -12.25
CA THR A 41 -12.98 2.68 -11.49
C THR A 41 -12.47 3.04 -10.09
N TYR A 42 -11.79 2.11 -9.41
CA TYR A 42 -11.19 2.38 -8.10
C TYR A 42 -10.12 3.48 -8.18
N VAL A 43 -9.32 3.51 -9.25
CA VAL A 43 -8.33 4.56 -9.50
C VAL A 43 -8.98 5.92 -9.81
N GLN A 44 -10.22 5.95 -10.31
CA GLN A 44 -10.95 7.20 -10.56
C GLN A 44 -11.60 7.77 -9.28
N TYR A 45 -11.88 6.93 -8.29
CA TYR A 45 -12.52 7.29 -7.03
C TYR A 45 -11.58 7.10 -5.83
N GLU A 46 -10.34 7.59 -5.94
CA GLU A 46 -9.31 7.49 -4.88
C GLU A 46 -9.76 8.05 -3.52
N GLU A 47 -10.81 8.89 -3.48
CA GLU A 47 -11.37 9.48 -2.25
C GLU A 47 -12.27 8.52 -1.45
N THR A 48 -12.61 7.34 -1.98
CA THR A 48 -13.31 6.31 -1.20
C THR A 48 -12.31 5.49 -0.39
N ASP A 49 -12.31 5.67 0.93
CA ASP A 49 -11.48 5.03 1.96
C ASP A 49 -11.60 3.49 1.97
N PHE A 50 -11.10 2.85 0.93
CA PHE A 50 -10.93 1.42 0.90
C PHE A 50 -9.44 1.14 1.18
N PHE A 51 -9.15 0.73 2.43
CA PHE A 51 -7.82 0.25 2.78
C PHE A 51 -7.41 -0.88 1.82
N PHE A 52 -6.26 -0.72 1.18
CA PHE A 52 -5.62 -1.74 0.34
C PHE A 52 -6.40 -2.16 -0.90
N THR A 53 -7.04 -1.24 -1.61
CA THR A 53 -7.78 -1.61 -2.83
C THR A 53 -6.85 -1.96 -3.98
N PHE A 54 -5.91 -1.08 -4.30
CA PHE A 54 -4.99 -1.29 -5.41
C PHE A 54 -3.55 -0.94 -5.06
N VAL A 55 -2.63 -1.56 -5.79
CA VAL A 55 -1.19 -1.28 -5.75
C VAL A 55 -0.72 -0.99 -7.17
N THR A 56 0.34 -0.19 -7.29
CA THR A 56 0.92 0.26 -8.54
C THR A 56 2.41 -0.03 -8.60
N ALA A 57 2.94 -0.26 -9.80
CA ALA A 57 4.38 -0.32 -10.07
C ALA A 57 4.71 0.51 -11.31
N ASP A 58 5.82 1.22 -11.28
CA ASP A 58 6.23 2.16 -12.32
C ASP A 58 7.46 1.61 -13.08
N SER A 59 7.51 1.75 -14.41
CA SER A 59 8.65 1.29 -15.22
C SER A 59 8.88 2.16 -16.45
N ASP A 60 10.15 2.47 -16.71
CA ASP A 60 10.63 3.15 -17.93
C ASP A 60 11.32 2.18 -18.91
N ASP A 61 11.21 0.87 -18.68
CA ASP A 61 11.80 -0.15 -19.54
C ASP A 61 11.10 -0.19 -20.90
N GLN A 62 11.77 0.35 -21.93
CA GLN A 62 11.22 0.43 -23.28
C GLN A 62 11.06 -0.94 -23.94
N GLU A 63 11.86 -1.94 -23.55
CA GLU A 63 11.75 -3.31 -24.08
C GLU A 63 10.52 -4.00 -23.51
N LEU A 64 10.26 -3.83 -22.21
CA LEU A 64 9.00 -4.26 -21.58
C LEU A 64 7.79 -3.61 -22.24
N ILE A 65 7.81 -2.28 -22.40
CA ILE A 65 6.70 -1.52 -23.01
C ILE A 65 6.46 -1.99 -24.46
N GLY A 66 7.52 -2.16 -25.24
CA GLY A 66 7.43 -2.65 -26.61
C GLY A 66 6.81 -4.05 -26.69
N ARG A 67 7.22 -4.96 -25.80
CA ARG A 67 6.66 -6.32 -25.72
C ARG A 67 5.18 -6.30 -25.34
N LEU A 68 4.77 -5.50 -24.35
CA LEU A 68 3.37 -5.38 -23.94
C LEU A 68 2.47 -4.85 -25.06
N LEU A 69 2.91 -3.82 -25.79
CA LEU A 69 2.17 -3.29 -26.94
C LEU A 69 2.02 -4.32 -28.06
N GLU A 70 3.08 -5.08 -28.34
CA GLU A 70 3.02 -6.14 -29.36
C GLU A 70 2.10 -7.28 -28.93
N VAL A 71 2.14 -7.70 -27.66
CA VAL A 71 1.20 -8.69 -27.08
C VAL A 71 -0.25 -8.22 -27.26
N LYS A 72 -0.57 -6.98 -26.89
CA LYS A 72 -1.93 -6.42 -27.07
C LYS A 72 -2.37 -6.40 -28.53
N LYS A 73 -1.45 -6.09 -29.44
CA LYS A 73 -1.74 -6.06 -30.88
C LYS A 73 -2.00 -7.47 -31.43
N GLN A 74 -1.22 -8.45 -30.99
CA GLN A 74 -1.36 -9.85 -31.42
C GLN A 74 -2.61 -10.50 -30.84
N SER A 75 -3.03 -10.09 -29.64
CA SER A 75 -4.16 -10.73 -28.93
C SER A 75 -5.48 -10.71 -29.68
N LYS A 76 -5.70 -9.72 -30.56
CA LYS A 76 -6.90 -9.67 -31.43
C LYS A 76 -7.05 -10.87 -32.37
N LYS A 77 -6.00 -11.67 -32.56
CA LYS A 77 -6.00 -12.89 -33.37
C LYS A 77 -6.21 -14.16 -32.54
N TRP A 78 -6.17 -14.07 -31.21
CA TRP A 78 -6.34 -15.21 -30.32
C TRP A 78 -7.81 -15.62 -30.21
N ASN A 79 -8.03 -16.80 -29.63
CA ASN A 79 -9.37 -17.23 -29.25
C ASN A 79 -9.99 -16.22 -28.28
N SER A 80 -11.28 -15.94 -28.44
CA SER A 80 -11.96 -14.91 -27.65
C SER A 80 -13.28 -15.41 -27.08
N ARG A 81 -13.70 -14.81 -25.97
CA ARG A 81 -15.03 -14.98 -25.39
C ARG A 81 -15.73 -13.64 -25.16
N PRO A 82 -17.07 -13.64 -25.02
CA PRO A 82 -17.78 -12.50 -24.46
C PRO A 82 -17.22 -12.15 -23.07
N PHE A 83 -17.12 -10.86 -22.80
CA PHE A 83 -16.67 -10.32 -21.53
C PHE A 83 -17.67 -9.26 -21.06
N ARG A 84 -18.14 -9.37 -19.83
CA ARG A 84 -19.19 -8.49 -19.28
C ARG A 84 -18.77 -7.94 -17.92
N CYS A 85 -18.20 -6.74 -17.92
CA CYS A 85 -17.89 -5.97 -16.71
C CYS A 85 -19.05 -5.01 -16.43
N GLU A 86 -19.83 -5.33 -15.40
CA GLU A 86 -20.96 -4.55 -14.90
C GLU A 86 -20.90 -4.49 -13.38
N ASP A 87 -21.57 -3.53 -12.75
CA ASP A 87 -21.66 -3.45 -11.28
C ASP A 87 -22.65 -4.51 -10.75
N SER A 88 -22.30 -5.79 -10.87
CA SER A 88 -23.09 -6.93 -10.38
C SER A 88 -22.19 -8.09 -9.96
N PHE A 89 -22.66 -8.87 -8.98
CA PHE A 89 -21.99 -10.04 -8.40
C PHE A 89 -21.59 -11.16 -9.38
N SER A 90 -22.14 -11.16 -10.59
CA SER A 90 -21.88 -12.19 -11.60
C SER A 90 -21.15 -11.66 -12.84
N SER A 91 -20.57 -10.46 -12.73
CA SER A 91 -19.81 -9.85 -13.82
C SER A 91 -18.37 -10.37 -13.86
N ASP A 92 -17.76 -10.27 -15.04
CA ASP A 92 -16.32 -10.48 -15.17
C ASP A 92 -15.55 -9.29 -14.58
N GLU A 93 -14.40 -9.56 -13.96
CA GLU A 93 -13.55 -8.55 -13.35
C GLU A 93 -12.32 -8.20 -14.21
N ILE A 94 -11.88 -6.95 -14.11
CA ILE A 94 -10.62 -6.41 -14.64
C ILE A 94 -9.77 -5.95 -13.46
N PRO A 95 -9.08 -6.87 -12.76
CA PRO A 95 -8.27 -6.53 -11.60
C PRO A 95 -6.97 -5.82 -11.99
N ASP A 96 -6.49 -6.02 -13.22
CA ASP A 96 -5.15 -5.60 -13.63
C ASP A 96 -5.22 -4.63 -14.82
N MET A 97 -4.40 -3.60 -14.78
CA MET A 97 -4.34 -2.56 -15.80
C MET A 97 -2.91 -2.04 -15.98
N PHE A 98 -2.48 -1.87 -17.23
CA PHE A 98 -1.20 -1.30 -17.62
C PHE A 98 -1.44 -0.02 -18.40
N VAL A 99 -1.04 1.12 -17.85
CA VAL A 99 -1.16 2.43 -18.52
C VAL A 99 0.19 2.81 -19.10
N ILE A 100 0.25 2.96 -20.42
CA ILE A 100 1.43 3.42 -21.15
C ILE A 100 1.18 4.87 -21.56
N SER A 101 2.14 5.74 -21.29
CA SER A 101 2.09 7.17 -21.61
C SER A 101 3.40 7.63 -22.24
N GLY A 102 3.40 8.73 -22.99
CA GLY A 102 4.59 9.26 -23.68
C GLY A 102 4.36 9.41 -25.18
N ALA A 103 5.34 9.01 -26.00
CA ALA A 103 5.21 9.01 -27.47
C ALA A 103 4.07 8.11 -27.97
N VAL A 104 3.78 7.02 -27.25
CA VAL A 104 2.61 6.17 -27.44
C VAL A 104 1.78 6.21 -26.16
N THR A 105 0.46 6.36 -26.31
CA THR A 105 -0.48 6.25 -25.19
C THR A 105 -1.40 5.08 -25.44
N ASP A 106 -1.43 4.14 -24.49
CA ASP A 106 -2.33 2.99 -24.57
C ASP A 106 -2.64 2.45 -23.17
N THR A 107 -3.68 1.62 -23.05
CA THR A 107 -4.02 0.91 -21.82
C THR A 107 -4.31 -0.55 -22.12
N ILE A 108 -3.66 -1.46 -21.39
CA ILE A 108 -3.90 -2.91 -21.50
C ILE A 108 -4.65 -3.34 -20.23
N PHE A 109 -5.75 -4.05 -20.41
CA PHE A 109 -6.54 -4.61 -19.32
C PHE A 109 -6.40 -6.12 -19.32
N THR A 110 -6.27 -6.71 -18.13
CA THR A 110 -6.02 -8.15 -17.99
C THR A 110 -6.83 -8.73 -16.83
N ASN A 111 -6.99 -10.05 -16.84
CA ASN A 111 -7.61 -10.77 -15.73
C ASN A 111 -6.59 -11.06 -14.61
N VAL A 112 -7.05 -11.63 -13.49
CA VAL A 112 -6.25 -11.82 -12.26
C VAL A 112 -4.97 -12.66 -12.44
N ASP A 113 -5.01 -13.59 -13.40
CA ASP A 113 -3.91 -14.50 -13.69
C ASP A 113 -3.04 -14.02 -14.85
N ASN A 114 -3.34 -12.84 -15.42
CA ASN A 114 -2.67 -12.31 -16.60
C ASN A 114 -2.65 -13.29 -17.79
N ARG A 115 -3.79 -13.96 -18.00
CA ARG A 115 -4.04 -14.96 -19.07
C ARG A 115 -5.03 -14.50 -20.13
N GLU A 116 -5.59 -13.32 -19.97
CA GLU A 116 -6.51 -12.73 -20.93
C GLU A 116 -6.13 -11.27 -21.18
N ILE A 117 -6.18 -10.84 -22.43
CA ILE A 117 -6.22 -9.41 -22.79
C ILE A 117 -7.68 -9.01 -22.99
N ILE A 118 -8.13 -8.02 -22.23
CA ILE A 118 -9.52 -7.56 -22.22
C ILE A 118 -9.62 -6.27 -23.03
N PHE A 119 -10.61 -6.21 -23.93
CA PHE A 119 -11.00 -5.02 -24.66
C PHE A 119 -12.41 -4.62 -24.20
N PRO A 120 -12.53 -3.76 -23.16
CA PRO A 120 -13.83 -3.42 -22.57
C PRO A 120 -14.80 -2.81 -23.59
N ASP A 121 -14.31 -1.94 -24.47
CA ASP A 121 -15.11 -1.27 -25.51
C ASP A 121 -15.66 -2.26 -26.56
N GLU A 122 -15.03 -3.43 -26.71
CA GLU A 122 -15.45 -4.50 -27.60
C GLU A 122 -16.27 -5.58 -26.86
N SER A 123 -16.37 -5.50 -25.53
CA SER A 123 -16.96 -6.52 -24.65
C SER A 123 -16.41 -7.93 -24.93
N ARG A 124 -15.08 -8.00 -25.11
CA ARG A 124 -14.35 -9.25 -25.41
C ARG A 124 -13.10 -9.40 -24.56
N ALA A 125 -12.81 -10.66 -24.22
CA ALA A 125 -11.54 -11.10 -23.65
C ALA A 125 -10.89 -12.12 -24.59
N TYR A 126 -9.57 -12.01 -24.76
CA TYR A 126 -8.76 -12.83 -25.67
C TYR A 126 -7.76 -13.66 -24.88
N TYR A 127 -7.76 -14.97 -25.08
CA TYR A 127 -6.98 -15.93 -24.29
C TYR A 127 -5.53 -16.00 -24.72
N ASP A 128 -4.62 -15.87 -23.77
CA ASP A 128 -3.18 -16.05 -23.94
C ASP A 128 -2.77 -17.50 -23.66
N GLU A 129 -2.98 -18.38 -24.64
CA GLU A 129 -2.64 -19.81 -24.52
C GLU A 129 -1.11 -20.02 -24.38
N GLU A 130 -0.31 -19.13 -24.96
CA GLU A 130 1.15 -19.23 -25.02
C GLU A 130 1.88 -18.48 -23.90
N ASN A 131 1.16 -17.88 -22.94
CA ASN A 131 1.74 -17.14 -21.82
C ASN A 131 2.59 -15.94 -22.27
N MET A 132 2.29 -15.34 -23.41
CA MET A 132 3.05 -14.22 -23.97
C MET A 132 3.03 -12.98 -23.08
N LEU A 133 1.90 -12.71 -22.41
CA LEU A 133 1.74 -11.58 -21.50
C LEU A 133 2.62 -11.74 -20.25
N GLU A 134 2.51 -12.86 -19.55
CA GLU A 134 3.33 -13.15 -18.35
C GLU A 134 4.83 -13.16 -18.71
N SER A 135 5.18 -13.70 -19.87
CA SER A 135 6.57 -13.74 -20.38
C SER A 135 7.13 -12.37 -20.77
N ALA A 136 6.27 -11.37 -21.01
CA ALA A 136 6.71 -10.01 -21.29
C ALA A 136 7.21 -9.30 -20.02
N PHE A 137 6.71 -9.69 -18.83
CA PHE A 137 7.05 -9.02 -17.58
C PHE A 137 8.52 -9.18 -17.22
N THR A 138 9.15 -8.06 -16.86
CA THR A 138 10.56 -8.01 -16.43
C THR A 138 10.73 -6.97 -15.32
N GLY A 139 11.87 -7.06 -14.62
CA GLY A 139 12.24 -6.11 -13.56
C GLY A 139 11.16 -5.97 -12.49
N ILE A 140 10.87 -4.72 -12.12
CA ILE A 140 9.92 -4.38 -11.06
C ILE A 140 8.49 -4.82 -11.34
N VAL A 141 8.08 -4.83 -12.61
CA VAL A 141 6.73 -5.28 -13.01
C VAL A 141 6.60 -6.79 -12.81
N LYS A 142 7.65 -7.56 -13.11
CA LYS A 142 7.65 -9.00 -12.81
C LYS A 142 7.57 -9.25 -11.29
N GLU A 143 8.42 -8.59 -10.51
CA GLU A 143 8.38 -8.71 -9.04
C GLU A 143 6.99 -8.35 -8.47
N PHE A 144 6.35 -7.32 -9.04
CA PHE A 144 5.03 -6.86 -8.64
C PHE A 144 3.93 -7.89 -8.86
N PHE A 145 3.88 -8.54 -10.04
CA PHE A 145 2.87 -9.56 -10.32
C PHE A 145 3.17 -10.92 -9.65
N ASP A 146 4.44 -11.22 -9.42
CA ASP A 146 4.88 -12.40 -8.65
C ASP A 146 4.61 -12.25 -7.13
N TYR A 147 4.34 -11.02 -6.64
CA TYR A 147 4.11 -10.77 -5.23
C TYR A 147 2.71 -11.23 -4.77
N ASP A 148 2.69 -12.01 -3.69
CA ASP A 148 1.46 -12.52 -3.07
C ASP A 148 0.83 -11.49 -2.13
N PHE A 149 0.14 -10.50 -2.70
CA PHE A 149 -0.62 -9.50 -1.94
C PHE A 149 -1.72 -10.12 -1.10
N LYS A 150 -2.35 -11.18 -1.62
CA LYS A 150 -3.42 -11.89 -0.94
C LYS A 150 -2.91 -12.42 0.40
N LYS A 151 -1.81 -13.16 0.42
CA LYS A 151 -1.20 -13.65 1.67
C LYS A 151 -0.90 -12.52 2.67
N SER A 152 -0.43 -11.38 2.18
CA SER A 152 -0.13 -10.22 3.02
C SER A 152 -1.39 -9.62 3.64
N ILE A 153 -2.50 -9.53 2.90
CA ILE A 153 -3.79 -9.06 3.42
C ILE A 153 -4.40 -10.09 4.39
N TRP A 154 -4.39 -11.38 4.04
CA TRP A 154 -4.92 -12.45 4.89
C TRP A 154 -4.21 -12.55 6.23
N ALA A 155 -2.95 -12.10 6.31
CA ALA A 155 -2.21 -12.04 7.56
C ALA A 155 -2.82 -11.13 8.63
N LEU A 156 -3.60 -10.12 8.23
CA LEU A 156 -4.38 -9.29 9.17
C LEU A 156 -5.34 -10.14 10.01
N PHE A 157 -5.89 -11.19 9.39
CA PHE A 157 -6.91 -12.08 9.95
C PHE A 157 -6.35 -13.38 10.52
N LEU A 158 -5.03 -13.60 10.47
CA LEU A 158 -4.44 -14.79 11.05
C LEU A 158 -4.53 -14.73 12.60
N PRO A 159 -4.97 -15.82 13.25
CA PRO A 159 -5.13 -15.86 14.71
C PRO A 159 -3.79 -15.92 15.46
N GLU A 160 -2.72 -16.38 14.81
CA GLU A 160 -1.40 -16.49 15.43
C GLU A 160 -0.60 -15.19 15.24
N LYS A 161 -0.66 -14.33 16.25
CA LYS A 161 0.23 -13.18 16.41
C LYS A 161 1.02 -13.35 17.70
N ASP A 162 2.27 -12.91 17.73
CA ASP A 162 2.97 -12.79 19.00
C ASP A 162 2.25 -11.74 19.85
N SER A 163 2.41 -11.86 21.17
CA SER A 163 1.84 -10.92 22.12
C SER A 163 2.86 -10.45 23.12
N ILE A 164 2.64 -9.25 23.64
CA ILE A 164 3.42 -8.70 24.76
C ILE A 164 2.53 -8.52 25.98
N SER A 165 3.12 -8.49 27.17
CA SER A 165 2.39 -8.09 28.38
C SER A 165 2.11 -6.58 28.35
N ILE A 166 0.93 -6.16 28.83
CA ILE A 166 0.61 -4.74 29.03
C ILE A 166 1.59 -4.05 29.99
N ASP A 167 2.17 -4.81 30.92
CA ASP A 167 3.18 -4.32 31.87
C ASP A 167 4.50 -3.92 31.21
N ASN A 168 4.73 -4.36 29.96
CA ASN A 168 5.92 -4.02 29.20
C ASN A 168 5.76 -2.71 28.39
N ILE A 169 4.65 -2.00 28.54
CA ILE A 169 4.39 -0.73 27.87
C ILE A 169 4.53 0.39 28.89
N PHE A 170 5.43 1.34 28.64
CA PHE A 170 5.76 2.41 29.57
C PHE A 170 5.64 3.80 28.94
N TYR A 171 5.22 4.77 29.75
CA TYR A 171 5.35 6.20 29.46
C TYR A 171 6.04 6.89 30.63
N LYS A 172 7.14 7.62 30.36
CA LYS A 172 7.97 8.25 31.42
C LYS A 172 8.30 7.27 32.56
N GLU A 173 8.75 6.06 32.18
CA GLU A 173 9.15 4.98 33.10
C GLU A 173 8.01 4.37 33.95
N LYS A 174 6.75 4.78 33.72
CA LYS A 174 5.59 4.23 34.42
C LYS A 174 4.84 3.24 33.53
N PRO A 175 4.45 2.05 34.04
CA PRO A 175 3.62 1.10 33.30
C PRO A 175 2.28 1.72 32.87
N ILE A 176 1.87 1.44 31.64
CA ILE A 176 0.61 1.97 31.10
C ILE A 176 -0.61 1.31 31.77
N ALA A 177 -0.49 0.05 32.20
CA ALA A 177 -1.54 -0.70 32.88
C ALA A 177 -2.09 0.04 34.11
N ASN A 178 -1.19 0.66 34.88
CA ASN A 178 -1.54 1.45 36.06
C ASN A 178 -2.10 2.84 35.72
N SER A 179 -1.90 3.29 34.47
CA SER A 179 -2.05 4.68 34.07
C SER A 179 -3.23 4.91 33.14
N LEU A 180 -3.71 3.91 32.38
CA LEU A 180 -4.75 4.06 31.34
C LEU A 180 -5.99 4.87 31.77
N LYS A 181 -6.57 4.56 32.94
CA LYS A 181 -7.73 5.28 33.50
C LYS A 181 -7.41 6.73 33.87
N TYR A 182 -6.20 6.98 34.34
CA TYR A 182 -5.72 8.31 34.72
C TYR A 182 -5.11 9.09 33.57
N PHE A 183 -4.67 8.42 32.51
CA PHE A 183 -3.98 8.99 31.37
C PHE A 183 -4.91 9.89 30.55
N LYS A 184 -6.20 9.53 30.43
CA LYS A 184 -7.25 10.42 29.91
C LYS A 184 -7.38 11.72 30.73
N ARG A 185 -7.04 11.71 32.02
CA ARG A 185 -7.13 12.86 32.95
C ARG A 185 -5.79 13.60 33.11
N ASP A 186 -4.67 12.90 32.94
CA ASP A 186 -3.30 13.33 33.17
C ASP A 186 -2.53 13.44 31.84
N LEU A 187 -3.11 14.21 30.92
CA LEU A 187 -2.48 14.60 29.65
C LEU A 187 -1.45 15.74 29.86
N GLU A 188 -0.84 15.83 31.05
CA GLU A 188 0.07 16.91 31.39
C GLU A 188 1.30 16.90 30.46
N GLY A 189 1.43 17.96 29.65
CA GLY A 189 2.44 18.09 28.61
C GLY A 189 1.94 17.83 27.18
N PHE A 190 0.75 17.26 27.02
CA PHE A 190 0.07 17.18 25.72
C PHE A 190 -0.77 18.44 25.47
N LYS A 191 -0.69 18.97 24.26
CA LYS A 191 -1.49 20.11 23.79
C LYS A 191 -2.62 19.58 22.92
N LEU A 192 -3.85 19.98 23.26
CA LEU A 192 -5.02 19.76 22.41
C LEU A 192 -4.83 20.56 21.11
N ILE A 193 -4.86 19.88 19.97
CA ILE A 193 -4.70 20.50 18.65
C ILE A 193 -6.04 20.65 17.94
N SER A 194 -6.95 19.67 18.09
CA SER A 194 -8.29 19.74 17.50
C SER A 194 -9.32 19.09 18.41
N THR A 195 -10.52 19.66 18.42
CA THR A 195 -11.75 19.12 19.04
C THR A 195 -12.80 18.73 18.02
N ASP A 196 -12.50 18.84 16.73
CA ASP A 196 -13.41 18.44 15.66
C ASP A 196 -12.62 17.63 14.61
N SER A 197 -13.14 16.46 14.25
CA SER A 197 -12.74 15.77 13.03
C SER A 197 -13.92 15.72 12.07
N VAL A 198 -13.71 16.25 10.87
CA VAL A 198 -14.62 16.18 9.73
C VAL A 198 -14.70 14.76 9.15
N TYR A 199 -13.86 13.81 9.62
CA TYR A 199 -13.86 12.41 9.17
C TYR A 199 -13.66 11.43 10.35
N GLY A 200 -14.56 10.45 10.50
CA GLY A 200 -14.28 9.22 11.25
C GLY A 200 -14.45 9.23 12.77
N GLY A 201 -15.16 10.19 13.37
CA GLY A 201 -15.55 10.10 14.79
C GLY A 201 -14.42 10.32 15.82
N ILE A 202 -13.28 10.88 15.41
CA ILE A 202 -12.25 11.36 16.35
C ILE A 202 -12.78 12.61 17.05
N GLU A 203 -12.95 12.54 18.37
CA GLU A 203 -13.47 13.64 19.17
C GLU A 203 -12.36 14.61 19.61
N LYS A 204 -11.17 14.08 19.93
CA LYS A 204 -10.07 14.88 20.47
C LYS A 204 -8.72 14.40 19.97
N LEU A 205 -7.92 15.34 19.50
CA LEU A 205 -6.54 15.10 19.05
C LEU A 205 -5.57 15.90 19.91
N TYR A 206 -4.65 15.21 20.58
CA TYR A 206 -3.60 15.80 21.40
C TYR A 206 -2.23 15.50 20.82
N THR A 207 -1.25 16.37 21.10
CA THR A 207 0.16 16.12 20.73
C THR A 207 1.11 16.48 21.85
N CYS A 208 2.20 15.73 21.97
CA CYS A 208 3.35 16.07 22.79
C CYS A 208 4.60 15.76 21.97
N LYS A 209 5.43 16.78 21.72
CA LYS A 209 6.51 16.71 20.74
C LYS A 209 5.95 16.29 19.36
N LYS A 210 6.38 15.15 18.79
CA LYS A 210 5.84 14.57 17.55
C LYS A 210 4.86 13.41 17.79
N ASP A 211 4.65 13.03 19.04
CA ASP A 211 3.71 11.97 19.38
C ASP A 211 2.29 12.52 19.40
N THR A 212 1.35 11.71 18.95
CA THR A 212 -0.06 12.11 18.83
C THR A 212 -0.93 11.13 19.60
N ILE A 213 -1.97 11.65 20.25
CA ILE A 213 -3.00 10.84 20.90
C ILE A 213 -4.34 11.23 20.27
N SER A 214 -5.04 10.23 19.75
CA SER A 214 -6.40 10.36 19.25
C SER A 214 -7.37 9.68 20.21
N ILE A 215 -8.47 10.35 20.52
CA ILE A 215 -9.54 9.81 21.37
C ILE A 215 -10.85 9.95 20.61
N SER A 216 -11.57 8.83 20.47
CA SER A 216 -12.95 8.75 19.99
C SER A 216 -13.86 8.18 21.09
N GLU A 217 -15.15 8.06 20.83
CA GLU A 217 -16.13 7.44 21.75
C GLU A 217 -15.76 6.01 22.14
N ARG A 218 -15.08 5.26 21.26
CA ARG A 218 -14.82 3.82 21.44
C ARG A 218 -13.35 3.45 21.43
N ASP A 219 -12.51 4.33 20.88
CA ASP A 219 -11.11 4.03 20.66
C ASP A 219 -10.23 5.11 21.28
N PHE A 220 -9.10 4.63 21.77
CA PHE A 220 -8.00 5.47 22.20
C PHE A 220 -6.78 5.00 21.42
N THR A 221 -6.08 5.91 20.74
CA THR A 221 -4.93 5.57 19.90
C THR A 221 -3.75 6.48 20.22
N ILE A 222 -2.57 5.89 20.41
CA ILE A 222 -1.31 6.60 20.59
C ILE A 222 -0.43 6.33 19.38
N MET A 223 0.00 7.38 18.70
CA MET A 223 0.97 7.36 17.62
C MET A 223 2.30 7.92 18.13
N ILE A 224 3.30 7.05 18.27
CA ILE A 224 4.65 7.37 18.74
C ILE A 224 5.54 7.56 17.51
N ASN A 225 6.00 8.79 17.28
CA ASN A 225 6.77 9.16 16.08
C ASN A 225 8.09 9.87 16.42
N ASP A 226 8.32 10.23 17.69
CA ASP A 226 9.55 10.93 18.12
C ASP A 226 10.64 9.95 18.55
N LEU A 227 11.87 10.13 18.03
CA LEU A 227 13.08 9.45 18.51
C LEU A 227 13.38 9.76 19.98
N LYS A 228 12.89 10.91 20.48
CA LYS A 228 13.01 11.34 21.89
C LYS A 228 11.71 11.15 22.65
N SER A 229 10.86 10.24 22.18
CA SER A 229 9.63 9.89 22.89
C SER A 229 9.94 9.27 24.25
N ASP A 230 9.10 9.61 25.22
CA ASP A 230 9.15 9.03 26.57
C ASP A 230 8.44 7.66 26.62
N TRP A 231 7.87 7.21 25.50
CA TRP A 231 7.24 5.91 25.34
C TRP A 231 8.27 4.80 25.10
N VAL A 232 7.98 3.63 25.67
CA VAL A 232 8.74 2.38 25.47
C VAL A 232 7.77 1.23 25.35
N VAL A 233 7.96 0.38 24.35
CA VAL A 233 7.16 -0.84 24.14
C VAL A 233 8.09 -2.04 24.18
N ASP A 234 8.09 -2.77 25.29
CA ASP A 234 8.96 -3.93 25.55
C ASP A 234 10.44 -3.67 25.21
N ASN A 235 10.97 -2.60 25.80
CA ASN A 235 12.32 -2.07 25.55
C ASN A 235 12.59 -1.65 24.09
N THR A 236 11.54 -1.47 23.28
CA THR A 236 11.62 -1.05 21.89
C THR A 236 11.16 0.40 21.75
N ARG A 237 11.84 1.15 20.88
CA ARG A 237 11.61 2.58 20.62
C ARG A 237 11.71 2.87 19.12
N VAL A 238 11.12 4.00 18.71
CA VAL A 238 11.33 4.58 17.38
C VAL A 238 12.83 4.79 17.14
N GLY A 239 13.28 4.49 15.92
CA GLY A 239 14.69 4.57 15.50
C GLY A 239 15.52 3.31 15.72
N MET A 240 14.99 2.30 16.42
CA MET A 240 15.67 1.01 16.55
C MET A 240 15.60 0.19 15.26
N SER A 241 16.54 -0.74 15.10
CA SER A 241 16.56 -1.69 13.98
C SER A 241 15.37 -2.64 14.04
N GLU A 242 14.82 -2.96 12.88
CA GLU A 242 13.81 -4.00 12.70
C GLU A 242 14.27 -5.37 13.22
N SER A 243 15.57 -5.68 13.12
CA SER A 243 16.13 -6.96 13.57
C SER A 243 15.82 -7.27 15.03
N GLU A 244 15.68 -6.23 15.87
CA GLU A 244 15.32 -6.35 17.29
C GLU A 244 13.89 -6.90 17.46
N LEU A 245 12.97 -6.53 16.56
CA LEU A 245 11.60 -7.07 16.57
C LEU A 245 11.58 -8.51 16.07
N PHE A 246 12.35 -8.83 15.03
CA PHE A 246 12.41 -10.19 14.48
C PHE A 246 12.89 -11.21 15.52
N ILE A 247 13.85 -10.83 16.36
CA ILE A 247 14.37 -11.70 17.43
C ILE A 247 13.31 -11.94 18.51
N LYS A 248 12.51 -10.93 18.86
CA LYS A 248 11.51 -11.00 19.93
C LYS A 248 10.17 -11.61 19.48
N TYR A 249 9.73 -11.28 18.27
CA TYR A 249 8.40 -11.57 17.74
C TYR A 249 8.47 -12.23 16.36
N PRO A 250 9.10 -13.42 16.28
CA PRO A 250 9.41 -14.05 15.01
C PRO A 250 8.17 -14.54 14.24
N VAL A 251 6.99 -14.65 14.86
CA VAL A 251 5.75 -15.05 14.17
C VAL A 251 5.13 -13.85 13.47
N SER A 252 5.02 -12.73 14.18
CA SER A 252 4.39 -11.50 13.71
C SER A 252 5.20 -10.82 12.63
N THR A 253 6.52 -11.01 12.65
CA THR A 253 7.42 -10.45 11.64
C THR A 253 7.51 -11.31 10.37
N LYS A 254 6.80 -12.45 10.29
CA LYS A 254 6.80 -13.30 9.08
C LYS A 254 6.08 -12.66 7.90
N ILE A 255 5.13 -11.75 8.19
CA ILE A 255 4.29 -11.17 7.15
C ILE A 255 4.31 -9.65 7.26
N LYS A 256 4.75 -9.02 6.17
CA LYS A 256 4.85 -7.57 6.04
C LYS A 256 3.51 -7.05 5.53
N LEU A 257 2.80 -6.31 6.37
CA LEU A 257 1.56 -5.66 5.99
C LEU A 257 1.91 -4.36 5.26
N PHE A 258 1.52 -4.23 4.00
CA PHE A 258 1.87 -3.04 3.25
C PHE A 258 0.99 -1.84 3.66
N SER A 259 1.49 -0.63 3.49
CA SER A 259 0.82 0.62 3.89
C SER A 259 0.67 1.64 2.76
N LYS A 260 1.21 1.28 1.60
CA LYS A 260 1.37 2.16 0.44
C LYS A 260 0.71 1.53 -0.76
N THR A 261 0.39 2.38 -1.71
CA THR A 261 -0.09 1.95 -3.03
C THR A 261 1.05 1.74 -4.01
N LYS A 262 2.25 2.30 -3.80
CA LYS A 262 3.41 2.06 -4.69
C LYS A 262 4.22 0.85 -4.24
N PHE A 263 4.41 -0.13 -5.11
CA PHE A 263 5.09 -1.38 -4.80
C PHE A 263 6.54 -1.19 -4.32
N GLU A 264 7.24 -0.22 -4.89
CA GLU A 264 8.60 0.16 -4.49
C GLU A 264 8.63 0.69 -3.06
N ASP A 265 7.61 1.46 -2.68
CA ASP A 265 7.47 1.96 -1.31
C ASP A 265 7.03 0.85 -0.36
N ILE A 266 6.19 -0.09 -0.79
CA ILE A 266 5.80 -1.27 0.01
C ILE A 266 7.03 -2.09 0.43
N LYS A 267 8.00 -2.27 -0.47
CA LYS A 267 9.25 -2.99 -0.16
C LYS A 267 10.06 -2.31 0.95
N ARG A 268 9.86 -1.01 1.14
CA ARG A 268 10.60 -0.17 2.09
C ARG A 268 9.79 0.17 3.33
N GLU A 269 8.46 0.24 3.23
CA GLU A 269 7.54 0.72 4.27
C GLU A 269 6.37 -0.25 4.48
N TYR A 270 6.36 -0.90 5.64
CA TYR A 270 5.39 -1.93 6.00
C TYR A 270 5.15 -1.96 7.50
N PHE A 271 4.19 -2.77 7.94
CA PHE A 271 3.84 -2.92 9.34
C PHE A 271 4.05 -4.34 9.86
N TYR A 272 4.32 -4.41 11.16
CA TYR A 272 4.19 -5.61 11.99
C TYR A 272 3.13 -5.39 13.05
N TRP A 273 2.28 -6.38 13.25
CA TRP A 273 1.17 -6.32 14.19
C TRP A 273 1.38 -7.32 15.33
N LEU A 274 1.44 -6.81 16.56
CA LEU A 274 1.43 -7.61 17.79
C LEU A 274 0.11 -7.44 18.55
N GLY A 275 -0.31 -8.51 19.23
CA GLY A 275 -1.34 -8.42 20.26
C GLY A 275 -0.73 -7.99 21.61
N VAL A 276 -1.60 -7.66 22.56
CA VAL A 276 -1.25 -7.56 23.98
C VAL A 276 -2.04 -8.62 24.74
N ALA A 277 -1.34 -9.46 25.50
CA ALA A 277 -1.91 -10.65 26.11
C ALA A 277 -3.10 -10.31 27.04
N ASN A 278 -4.20 -11.06 26.89
CA ASN A 278 -5.44 -10.92 27.70
C ASN A 278 -6.09 -9.52 27.62
N THR A 279 -5.90 -8.82 26.50
CA THR A 279 -6.52 -7.50 26.26
C THR A 279 -6.89 -7.38 24.79
N ASP A 280 -7.76 -6.42 24.47
CA ASP A 280 -8.06 -6.02 23.09
C ASP A 280 -7.09 -4.95 22.56
N ILE A 281 -5.94 -4.78 23.22
CA ILE A 281 -4.94 -3.80 22.81
C ILE A 281 -4.12 -4.38 21.66
N HIS A 282 -3.84 -3.52 20.68
CA HIS A 282 -3.07 -3.86 19.51
C HIS A 282 -1.88 -2.92 19.35
N ILE A 283 -0.76 -3.47 18.91
CA ILE A 283 0.46 -2.71 18.65
C ILE A 283 0.84 -2.89 17.19
N VAL A 284 1.05 -1.79 16.50
CA VAL A 284 1.52 -1.79 15.12
C VAL A 284 2.86 -1.06 15.05
N PHE A 285 3.91 -1.80 14.71
CA PHE A 285 5.21 -1.23 14.40
C PHE A 285 5.26 -0.91 12.92
N LYS A 286 5.50 0.35 12.59
CA LYS A 286 5.77 0.78 11.23
C LYS A 286 7.27 0.72 10.99
N ILE A 287 7.66 -0.05 9.99
CA ILE A 287 9.04 -0.21 9.56
C ILE A 287 9.24 0.61 8.30
N LYS A 288 10.33 1.37 8.26
CA LYS A 288 10.81 2.07 7.07
C LYS A 288 12.30 1.84 6.91
N ASP A 289 12.70 1.32 5.75
CA ASP A 289 14.12 1.04 5.44
C ASP A 289 14.81 0.19 6.54
N ASN A 290 14.10 -0.82 7.06
CA ASN A 290 14.51 -1.70 8.16
C ASN A 290 14.72 -1.00 9.53
N ILE A 291 14.15 0.19 9.71
CA ILE A 291 14.15 0.94 10.97
C ILE A 291 12.70 1.12 11.45
N ILE A 292 12.48 1.09 12.77
CA ILE A 292 11.17 1.41 13.36
C ILE A 292 10.92 2.90 13.19
N ASP A 293 10.04 3.26 12.25
CA ASP A 293 9.66 4.64 11.90
C ASP A 293 8.63 5.20 12.89
N SER A 294 7.66 4.37 13.28
CA SER A 294 6.65 4.73 14.27
C SER A 294 6.09 3.50 14.98
N ILE A 295 5.46 3.73 16.14
CA ILE A 295 4.74 2.70 16.89
C ILE A 295 3.33 3.22 17.17
N MET A 296 2.32 2.43 16.81
CA MET A 296 0.92 2.71 17.13
C MET A 296 0.45 1.77 18.22
N LEU A 297 -0.21 2.32 19.25
CA LEU A 297 -0.93 1.57 20.27
C LEU A 297 -2.42 1.90 20.14
N SER A 298 -3.27 0.89 19.99
CA SER A 298 -4.72 1.08 19.89
C SER A 298 -5.42 0.32 21.02
N PHE A 299 -6.38 0.98 21.67
CA PHE A 299 -7.11 0.51 22.84
C PHE A 299 -8.61 0.66 22.58
N ASN A 300 -9.39 -0.35 22.94
CA ASN A 300 -10.86 -0.28 22.93
C ASN A 300 -11.37 0.12 24.34
N ASP A 301 -12.46 0.91 24.40
CA ASP A 301 -12.95 1.59 25.60
C ASP A 301 -13.47 0.66 26.70
N GLU A 302 -13.77 -0.62 26.41
CA GLU A 302 -14.20 -1.60 27.43
C GLU A 302 -13.16 -1.81 28.56
N ILE A 303 -11.88 -1.56 28.28
CA ILE A 303 -10.79 -1.63 29.27
C ILE A 303 -10.82 -0.43 30.24
N LEU A 304 -11.62 0.61 29.95
CA LEU A 304 -11.61 1.90 30.64
C LEU A 304 -12.87 2.17 31.49
N SER A 305 -13.87 1.26 31.48
CA SER A 305 -15.20 1.48 32.07
C SER A 305 -15.39 1.03 33.53
N ASP A 306 -14.37 0.49 34.21
CA ASP A 306 -14.41 0.17 35.66
C ASP A 306 -13.69 1.23 36.51
#